data_AF-A0A0S6UQ96-F1
#
_entry.id   AF-A0A0S6UQ96-F1
#
_cell.length_a   1.000
_cell.length_b   1.000
_cell.length_c   1.000
_cell.angle_alpha   90.00
_cell.angle_beta   90.00
_cell.angle_gamma   90.00
#
_symmetry.space_group_name_H-M   'P 1'
#
loop_
_entity.id
_entity.type
_entity.pdbx_description
1 polymer ?
#
loop_
_entity_poly.entity_id
_entity_poly.type
_entity_poly.pdbx_seq_one_letter_code
_entity_poly.pdbx_strand_id
1 'polypeptide(L)'
;MAPQPAEGFKVVADKRAWVDRRCVSQALATFETPVLLTGAASSIRERVFILAEGWDPSPFRYYAAKVTGLPGWRVTKMPCGHDVMVDMPLELARELVNLS
;
A
#
# COMPACT_ATOMS: atom_id res chain seq x y z
N MET A 1 -3.28 -1.03 -20.55
CA MET A 1 -3.85 0.17 -19.89
C MET A 1 -2.71 1.15 -19.62
N ALA A 2 -2.89 2.44 -19.91
CA ALA A 2 -1.89 3.45 -19.54
C ALA A 2 -1.77 3.53 -18.00
N PRO A 3 -0.57 3.76 -17.45
CA PRO A 3 -0.42 3.92 -16.00
C PRO A 3 -1.19 5.13 -15.52
N GLN A 4 -1.78 5.03 -14.32
CA GLN A 4 -2.40 6.17 -13.66
C GLN A 4 -1.29 7.17 -13.24
N PRO A 5 -1.46 8.48 -13.49
CA PRO A 5 -0.47 9.47 -13.09
C PRO A 5 -0.25 9.50 -11.57
N ALA A 6 0.98 9.80 -11.14
CA ALA A 6 1.36 9.93 -9.73
C ALA A 6 0.50 10.95 -8.97
N GLU A 7 0.00 11.99 -9.65
CA GLU A 7 -0.95 12.94 -9.08
C GLU A 7 -2.27 12.29 -8.64
N GLY A 8 -2.78 11.32 -9.40
CA GLY A 8 -3.99 10.56 -9.04
C GLY A 8 -3.80 9.73 -7.76
N PHE A 9 -2.55 9.40 -7.44
CA PHE A 9 -2.12 8.74 -6.22
C PHE A 9 -1.76 9.72 -5.10
N LYS A 10 -1.93 11.03 -5.32
CA LYS A 10 -1.59 12.11 -4.38
C LYS A 10 -0.11 12.13 -3.95
N VAL A 11 0.79 11.62 -4.79
CA VAL A 11 2.25 11.72 -4.58
C VAL A 11 2.67 13.18 -4.49
N VAL A 12 3.64 13.50 -3.62
CA VAL A 12 4.14 14.87 -3.46
C VAL A 12 4.71 15.44 -4.77
N ALA A 13 4.44 16.72 -5.03
CA ALA A 13 4.58 17.33 -6.35
C ALA A 13 5.99 17.21 -6.97
N ASP A 14 7.03 17.38 -6.16
CA ASP A 14 8.44 17.30 -6.56
C ASP A 14 8.89 15.88 -6.95
N LYS A 15 8.14 14.85 -6.53
CA LYS A 15 8.44 13.44 -6.83
C LYS A 15 7.62 12.86 -7.99
N ARG A 16 6.56 13.53 -8.44
CA ARG A 16 5.64 13.00 -9.48
C ARG A 16 6.34 12.66 -10.78
N ALA A 17 7.14 13.59 -11.31
CA ALA A 17 7.90 13.33 -12.55
C ALA A 17 8.89 12.16 -12.42
N TRP A 18 9.33 11.86 -11.19
CA TRP A 18 10.15 10.70 -10.91
C TRP A 18 9.36 9.39 -10.91
N VAL A 19 8.14 9.40 -10.40
CA VAL A 19 7.23 8.25 -10.44
C VAL A 19 6.73 8.01 -11.85
N ASP A 20 6.19 9.04 -12.51
CA ASP A 20 5.56 8.93 -13.83
C ASP A 20 6.49 8.34 -14.89
N ARG A 21 7.79 8.71 -14.89
CA ARG A 21 8.76 8.17 -15.85
C ARG A 21 9.14 6.71 -15.62
N ARG A 22 8.74 6.11 -14.50
CA ARG A 22 9.01 4.71 -14.13
C ARG A 22 7.77 3.82 -14.24
N CYS A 23 6.59 4.41 -14.19
CA CYS A 23 5.34 3.68 -14.36
C CYS A 23 5.13 3.37 -15.84
N VAL A 24 4.87 2.09 -16.13
CA VAL A 24 4.54 1.57 -17.47
C VAL A 24 3.24 0.79 -17.40
N SER A 25 2.71 0.34 -18.54
CA SER A 25 1.50 -0.47 -18.56
C SER A 25 1.63 -1.75 -17.73
N GLN A 26 0.71 -1.94 -16.78
CA GLN A 26 0.62 -3.18 -16.00
C GLN A 26 0.20 -4.35 -16.90
N ALA A 27 0.89 -5.48 -16.77
CA ALA A 27 0.57 -6.70 -17.52
C ALA A 27 -0.79 -7.25 -17.09
N LEU A 28 -1.72 -7.44 -18.04
CA LEU A 28 -3.09 -7.88 -17.76
C LEU A 28 -3.14 -9.22 -17.02
N ALA A 29 -2.22 -10.15 -17.35
CA ALA A 29 -2.18 -11.47 -16.75
C ALA A 29 -2.03 -11.45 -15.21
N THR A 30 -1.48 -10.39 -14.61
CA THR A 30 -1.37 -10.31 -13.13
C THR A 30 -2.71 -10.18 -12.43
N PHE A 31 -3.77 -9.76 -13.14
CA PHE A 31 -5.12 -9.67 -12.59
C PHE A 31 -5.93 -10.95 -12.77
N GLU A 32 -5.60 -11.73 -13.80
CA GLU A 32 -6.38 -12.91 -14.21
C GLU A 32 -5.75 -14.23 -13.74
N THR A 33 -4.44 -14.24 -13.51
CA THR A 33 -3.73 -15.44 -13.06
C THR A 33 -4.19 -15.82 -11.66
N PRO A 34 -4.77 -17.02 -11.46
CA PRO A 34 -5.19 -17.45 -10.15
C PRO A 34 -4.01 -17.57 -9.18
N VAL A 35 -4.18 -17.09 -7.96
CA VAL A 35 -3.23 -17.36 -6.88
C VAL A 35 -3.60 -18.68 -6.20
N LEU A 36 -2.63 -19.59 -6.10
CA LEU A 36 -2.80 -20.86 -5.37
C LEU A 36 -2.50 -20.64 -3.89
N LEU A 37 -3.56 -20.55 -3.08
CA LEU A 37 -3.43 -20.34 -1.64
C LEU A 37 -3.39 -21.68 -0.90
N THR A 38 -2.32 -21.90 -0.14
CA THR A 38 -2.14 -23.09 0.70
C THR A 38 -2.79 -22.96 2.09
N GLY A 39 -3.26 -21.76 2.44
CA GLY A 39 -3.68 -21.44 3.81
C GLY A 39 -2.52 -21.11 4.76
N ALA A 40 -1.26 -21.15 4.31
CA ALA A 40 -0.10 -20.80 5.13
C ALA A 40 -0.16 -19.38 5.71
N ALA A 41 -0.91 -18.47 5.09
CA ALA A 41 -1.16 -17.14 5.64
C ALA A 41 -1.74 -17.20 7.06
N SER A 42 -2.48 -18.24 7.44
CA SER A 42 -3.05 -18.42 8.79
C SER A 42 -1.98 -18.63 9.88
N SER A 43 -0.77 -19.08 9.54
CA SER A 43 0.31 -19.25 10.52
C SER A 43 1.06 -17.96 10.84
N ILE A 44 0.81 -16.88 10.10
CA ILE A 44 1.39 -15.56 10.36
C ILE A 44 0.80 -15.02 11.66
N ARG A 45 1.67 -14.73 12.64
CA ARG A 45 1.26 -14.27 13.97
C ARG A 45 1.00 -12.77 14.03
N GLU A 46 1.84 -11.99 13.35
CA GLU A 46 1.77 -10.54 13.30
C GLU A 46 1.52 -10.07 11.87
N ARG A 47 0.50 -9.22 11.68
CA ARG A 47 0.19 -8.56 10.42
C ARG A 47 0.06 -7.08 10.67
N VAL A 48 0.69 -6.27 9.81
CA VAL A 48 0.50 -4.83 9.81
C VAL A 48 -0.27 -4.40 8.58
N PHE A 49 -1.24 -3.51 8.77
CA PHE A 49 -1.89 -2.77 7.70
C PHE A 49 -1.45 -1.31 7.78
N ILE A 50 -0.74 -0.82 6.76
CA ILE A 50 -0.31 0.58 6.69
C ILE A 50 -1.23 1.32 5.72
N LEU A 51 -1.99 2.28 6.24
CA LEU A 51 -2.94 3.08 5.46
C LEU A 51 -2.34 4.44 5.12
N ALA A 52 -2.18 4.71 3.82
CA ALA A 52 -1.95 6.06 3.28
C ALA A 52 -3.24 6.91 3.43
N GLU A 53 -3.32 7.73 4.46
CA GLU A 53 -4.56 8.45 4.80
C GLU A 53 -4.82 9.66 3.90
N GLY A 54 -3.76 10.22 3.30
CA GLY A 54 -3.80 11.37 2.39
C GLY A 54 -4.25 11.03 0.96
N TRP A 55 -4.45 9.75 0.63
CA TRP A 55 -5.04 9.34 -0.64
C TRP A 55 -6.56 9.25 -0.54
N ASP A 56 -7.29 10.01 -1.35
CA ASP A 56 -8.75 10.04 -1.39
C ASP A 56 -9.30 10.27 -2.81
N PRO A 57 -10.36 9.57 -3.24
CA PRO A 57 -11.04 8.44 -2.57
C PRO A 57 -10.16 7.18 -2.49
N SER A 58 -9.95 6.66 -1.28
CA SER A 58 -9.15 5.44 -1.06
C SER A 58 -10.05 4.23 -0.80
N PRO A 59 -9.94 3.15 -1.61
CA PRO A 59 -10.63 1.89 -1.34
C PRO A 59 -10.10 1.19 -0.09
N PHE A 60 -8.90 1.56 0.38
CA PHE A 60 -8.22 0.86 1.47
C PHE A 60 -8.74 1.20 2.86
N ARG A 61 -9.50 2.29 3.03
CA ARG A 61 -10.13 2.60 4.32
C ARG A 61 -11.12 1.52 4.76
N TYR A 62 -11.86 0.95 3.81
CA TYR A 62 -12.77 -0.17 4.06
C TYR A 62 -12.03 -1.40 4.61
N TYR A 63 -10.90 -1.76 4.00
CA TYR A 63 -10.11 -2.92 4.42
C TYR A 63 -9.36 -2.68 5.73
N ALA A 64 -8.84 -1.48 5.96
CA ALA A 64 -8.26 -1.09 7.23
C ALA A 64 -9.29 -1.25 8.37
N ALA A 65 -10.53 -0.80 8.15
CA ALA A 65 -11.60 -0.96 9.13
C ALA A 65 -11.92 -2.44 9.43
N LYS A 66 -11.89 -3.33 8.41
CA LYS A 66 -12.13 -4.77 8.59
C LYS A 66 -11.13 -5.46 9.51
N VAL A 67 -9.88 -5.02 9.51
CA VAL A 67 -8.80 -5.64 10.30
C VAL A 67 -8.51 -4.90 11.60
N THR A 68 -9.07 -3.71 11.79
CA THR A 68 -8.89 -2.92 13.01
C THR A 68 -9.47 -3.67 14.22
N GLY A 69 -8.63 -3.87 15.24
CA GLY A 69 -9.02 -4.56 16.48
C GLY A 69 -9.03 -6.09 16.39
N LEU A 70 -8.75 -6.68 15.22
CA LEU A 70 -8.61 -8.13 15.11
C LEU A 70 -7.32 -8.62 15.77
N PRO A 71 -7.33 -9.76 16.49
CA PRO A 71 -6.11 -10.35 17.05
C PRO A 71 -5.05 -10.61 15.96
N GLY A 72 -3.80 -10.30 16.27
CA GLY A 72 -2.67 -10.45 15.36
C GLY A 72 -2.61 -9.41 14.23
N TRP A 73 -3.50 -8.41 14.22
CA TRP A 73 -3.45 -7.27 13.31
C TRP A 73 -3.10 -5.99 14.05
N ARG A 74 -2.23 -5.19 13.41
CA ARG A 74 -1.92 -3.83 13.80
C ARG A 74 -2.20 -2.91 12.62
N VAL A 75 -2.89 -1.81 12.86
CA VAL A 75 -3.22 -0.83 11.81
C VAL A 75 -2.47 0.47 12.11
N THR A 76 -1.58 0.86 11.21
CA THR A 76 -0.85 2.13 11.27
C THR A 76 -1.34 3.02 10.13
N LYS A 77 -1.46 4.33 10.39
CA LYS A 77 -1.81 5.32 9.37
C LYS A 77 -0.63 6.24 9.12
N MET A 78 -0.45 6.65 7.86
CA MET A 78 0.57 7.62 7.46
C MET A 78 -0.09 8.75 6.66
N PRO A 79 0.18 10.03 7.00
CA PRO A 79 -0.46 11.18 6.37
C PRO A 79 0.18 11.53 5.02
N CYS A 80 0.17 10.59 4.08
CA CYS A 80 0.76 10.75 2.75
C CYS A 80 -0.16 10.22 1.63
N GLY A 81 0.26 10.44 0.37
CA GLY A 81 -0.34 9.80 -0.78
C GLY A 81 -0.12 8.29 -0.79
N HIS A 82 -0.68 7.62 -1.80
CA HIS A 82 -0.67 6.16 -1.91
C HIS A 82 0.74 5.55 -1.87
N ASP A 83 1.71 6.22 -2.51
CA ASP A 83 3.09 5.74 -2.58
C ASP A 83 3.86 6.13 -1.32
N VAL A 84 3.52 5.48 -0.20
CA VAL A 84 4.10 5.73 1.13
C VAL A 84 5.64 5.67 1.10
N MET A 85 6.21 4.72 0.36
CA MET A 85 7.66 4.57 0.22
C MET A 85 8.33 5.71 -0.54
N VAL A 86 7.57 6.47 -1.34
CA VAL A 86 8.05 7.64 -2.07
C VAL A 86 7.89 8.88 -1.21
N ASP A 87 6.71 9.07 -0.61
CA ASP A 87 6.37 10.27 0.15
C ASP A 87 7.04 10.30 1.53
N MET A 88 7.01 9.19 2.27
CA MET A 88 7.49 9.05 3.66
C MET A 88 8.42 7.82 3.85
N PRO A 89 9.55 7.75 3.12
CA PRO A 89 10.42 6.57 3.12
C PRO A 89 11.01 6.23 4.49
N LEU A 90 11.38 7.23 5.30
CA LEU A 90 12.03 7.00 6.60
C LEU A 90 11.02 6.51 7.64
N GLU A 91 9.82 7.09 7.65
CA GLU A 91 8.74 6.69 8.54
C GLU A 91 8.24 5.28 8.19
N LEU A 92 8.10 4.97 6.89
CA LEU A 92 7.79 3.62 6.45
C LEU A 92 8.88 2.63 6.88
N ALA A 93 10.15 2.94 6.67
CA ALA A 93 11.24 2.07 7.07
C ALA A 93 11.24 1.81 8.59
N ARG A 94 11.05 2.86 9.40
CA ARG A 94 10.92 2.75 10.87
C ARG A 94 9.75 1.87 11.30
N GLU A 95 8.63 1.95 10.59
CA GLU A 95 7.47 1.10 10.86
C GLU A 95 7.77 -0.37 10.54
N LEU A 96 8.41 -0.64 9.39
CA LEU A 96 8.69 -2.00 8.93
C LEU A 96 9.72 -2.73 9.79
N VAL A 97 10.70 -2.03 10.39
CA VAL A 97 11.69 -2.67 11.28
C VAL A 97 11.11 -3.13 12.62
N ASN A 98 9.88 -2.71 12.95
CA ASN A 98 9.20 -3.17 14.17
C ASN A 98 8.48 -4.52 13.99
N LEU A 99 8.46 -5.08 12.77
CA LEU A 99 7.84 -6.37 12.51
C LEU A 99 8.74 -7.51 13.01
N SER A 100 8.16 -8.43 13.77
CA SER A 100 8.85 -9.56 14.40
C SER A 100 8.69 -10.89 13.67
#